data_AF-A0A2P2BSB1-F1
#
_entry.id   AF-A0A2P2BSB1-F1
#
_cell.length_a   1.000
_cell.length_b   1.000
_cell.length_c   1.000
_cell.angle_alpha   90.00
_cell.angle_beta   90.00
_cell.angle_gamma   90.00
#
_symmetry.space_group_name_H-M   'P 1'
#
loop_
_entity.id
_entity.type
_entity.pdbx_description
1 polymer ?
#
loop_
_entity_poly.entity_id
_entity_poly.type
_entity_poly.pdbx_seq_one_letter_code
_entity_poly.pdbx_strand_id
1 'polypeptide(L)' 'MISVALLGNPNVGKTTLFNGLTGLKQRVGNWPGVTIEKNRGI' A
#
# COMPACT_ATOMS: atom_id res chain seq x y z
N MET A 1 -10.56 -12.18 9.78
CA MET A 1 -10.12 -11.13 8.83
C MET A 1 -8.61 -11.26 8.66
N ILE A 2 -8.13 -11.44 7.44
CA ILE A 2 -6.69 -11.59 7.14
C ILE A 2 -6.16 -10.22 6.71
N SER A 3 -5.00 -9.82 7.21
CA SER A 3 -4.30 -8.61 6.80
C SER A 3 -2.93 -8.98 6.27
N VAL A 4 -2.60 -8.49 5.09
CA VAL A 4 -1.33 -8.77 4.41
C VAL A 4 -0.55 -7.47 4.27
N ALA A 5 0.74 -7.50 4.62
CA ALA A 5 1.64 -6.37 4.40
C ALA A 5 2.46 -6.61 3.14
N LEU A 6 2.52 -5.62 2.25
CA LEU A 6 3.37 -5.64 1.06
C LEU A 6 4.67 -4.86 1.35
N LEU A 7 5.80 -5.56 1.38
CA LEU A 7 7.12 -5.02 1.72
C LEU A 7 8.13 -5.36 0.61
N GLY A 8 9.23 -4.59 0.52
CA GLY A 8 10.33 -4.87 -0.41
C GLY A 8 11.10 -3.61 -0.82
N ASN A 9 12.20 -3.80 -1.55
CA ASN A 9 13.14 -2.72 -1.92
C ASN A 9 12.51 -1.68 -2.86
N PRO A 10 13.04 -0.45 -2.91
CA PRO A 10 12.64 0.54 -3.92
C PRO A 10 12.69 -0.06 -5.34
N ASN A 11 11.75 0.34 -6.20
CA ASN A 11 11.70 -0.01 -7.62
C ASN A 11 11.49 -1.51 -7.98
N VAL A 12 11.10 -2.37 -7.02
CA VAL A 12 10.77 -3.80 -7.32
C VAL A 12 9.32 -4.04 -7.79
N GLY A 13 8.58 -2.99 -8.15
CA GLY A 13 7.21 -3.12 -8.67
C GLY A 13 6.10 -3.27 -7.62
N LYS A 14 6.35 -2.93 -6.35
CA LYS A 14 5.35 -3.01 -5.26
C LYS A 14 4.07 -2.23 -5.57
N THR A 15 4.20 -1.01 -6.10
CA THR A 15 3.05 -0.16 -6.44
C THR A 15 2.22 -0.79 -7.56
N THR A 16 2.87 -1.39 -8.55
CA THR A 16 2.20 -2.13 -9.64
C THR A 16 1.41 -3.32 -9.09
N LEU A 17 2.03 -4.12 -8.21
CA LEU A 17 1.37 -5.25 -7.59
C LEU A 17 0.20 -4.82 -6.69
N PHE A 18 0.41 -3.80 -5.85
CA PHE A 18 -0.63 -3.25 -4.99
C PHE A 18 -1.86 -2.79 -5.81
N ASN A 19 -1.62 -1.98 -6.84
CA ASN A 19 -2.70 -1.49 -7.71
C ASN A 19 -3.43 -2.63 -8.44
N GLY A 20 -2.71 -3.66 -8.88
CA GLY A 20 -3.32 -4.83 -9.51
C GLY A 20 -4.20 -5.64 -8.56
N LEU A 21 -3.84 -5.72 -7.27
CA LEU A 21 -4.60 -6.45 -6.25
C LEU A 21 -5.82 -5.65 -5.75
N THR A 22 -5.68 -4.35 -5.53
CA THR A 22 -6.72 -3.53 -4.87
C THR A 22 -7.62 -2.79 -5.84
N GLY A 23 -7.17 -2.56 -7.08
CA GLY A 23 -7.87 -1.74 -8.06
C GLY A 23 -8.25 -0.37 -7.50
N LEU A 24 -9.54 -0.02 -7.58
CA LEU A 24 -10.08 1.26 -7.07
C LEU A 24 -10.38 1.25 -5.57
N LYS A 25 -10.34 0.09 -4.89
CA LYS A 25 -10.69 -0.04 -3.47
C LYS A 25 -9.49 0.26 -2.57
N GLN A 26 -8.80 1.35 -2.85
CA GLN A 26 -7.63 1.81 -2.12
C GLN A 26 -7.90 3.13 -1.38
N ARG A 27 -7.19 3.33 -0.28
CA ARG A 27 -7.16 4.56 0.52
C ARG A 27 -5.71 4.96 0.76
N VAL A 28 -5.44 6.23 0.50
CA VAL A 28 -4.15 6.88 0.73
C VAL A 28 -4.26 7.74 1.97
N GLY A 29 -3.25 7.71 2.82
CA GLY A 29 -3.13 8.58 3.99
C GLY A 29 -1.68 8.65 4.45
N ASN A 30 -1.44 9.20 5.63
CA ASN A 30 -0.10 9.25 6.24
C ASN A 30 -0.02 8.37 7.48
N TRP A 31 1.19 7.94 7.83
CA TRP A 31 1.44 7.31 9.12
C TRP A 31 1.31 8.33 10.27
N PRO A 32 0.83 7.92 11.46
CA PRO A 32 0.66 8.84 12.58
C PRO A 32 1.98 9.55 12.95
N GLY A 33 1.95 10.88 12.99
CA GLY A 33 3.09 11.70 13.41
C GLY A 33 4.24 11.81 12.39
N VAL A 34 4.08 11.29 11.16
CA VAL A 34 5.10 11.40 10.10
C VAL A 34 4.46 11.69 8.74
N THR A 35 5.26 12.17 7.79
CA THR A 35 4.81 12.48 6.41
C THR A 35 4.89 11.28 5.46
N ILE A 36 5.22 10.09 5.99
CA ILE A 36 5.34 8.88 5.18
C ILE A 36 3.94 8.42 4.74
N GLU A 37 3.78 8.23 3.43
CA GLU A 37 2.56 7.74 2.82
C GLU A 37 2.20 6.32 3.31
N LYS A 38 0.90 6.08 3.45
CA LYS A 38 0.31 4.81 3.88
C LYS A 38 -0.83 4.44 2.95
N ASN A 39 -0.57 3.47 2.07
CA ASN A 39 -1.57 2.90 1.18
C ASN A 39 -2.19 1.64 1.80
N ARG A 40 -3.52 1.57 1.76
CA ARG A 40 -4.29 0.39 2.17
C ARG A 40 -5.38 0.12 1.15
N GLY A 41 -5.60 -1.14 0.78
CA GLY A 41 -6.72 -1.53 -0.05
C GLY A 41 -7.36 -2.83 0.41
N ILE A 42 -8.59 -3.06 -0.06
CA ILE A 42 -9.42 -4.25 0.21
C ILE A 42 -9.59 -5.04 -1.07
#